data_AF-A0A4U0YJD7-F1
#
_entry.id   AF-A0A4U0YJD7-F1
#
_cell.length_a   1.000
_cell.length_b   1.000
_cell.length_c   1.000
_cell.angle_alpha   90.00
_cell.angle_beta   90.00
_cell.angle_gamma   90.00
#
_symmetry.space_group_name_H-M   'P 1'
#
loop_
_entity.id
_entity.type
_entity.pdbx_description
1 polymer ?
#
loop_
_entity_poly.entity_id
_entity_poly.type
_entity_poly.pdbx_seq_one_letter_code
_entity_poly.pdbx_strand_id
1 'polypeptide(L)'
;LSGQLIGFPRHLSQHPGGFVISEQPLDTLVPVENAAMDGRTIIQWDKDDLDAVGLLKVDILALGMLTALRRCFDLVRHYRGREL
;
A
#
# COMPACT_ATOMS: atom_id res chain seq x y z
N LEU A 1 -35.11 -8.01 -7.09
CA LEU A 1 -33.83 -8.35 -7.76
C LEU A 1 -32.66 -7.50 -7.24
N SER A 2 -32.70 -6.16 -7.30
CA SER A 2 -31.53 -5.32 -6.99
C SER A 2 -30.93 -5.49 -5.59
N GLY A 3 -31.75 -5.79 -4.57
CA GLY A 3 -31.26 -6.05 -3.21
C GLY A 3 -30.36 -7.29 -3.06
N GLN A 4 -30.41 -8.23 -4.01
CA GLN A 4 -29.54 -9.43 -4.01
C GLN A 4 -28.08 -9.10 -4.34
N LEU A 5 -27.81 -7.89 -4.85
CA LEU A 5 -26.46 -7.43 -5.20
C LEU A 5 -25.75 -6.71 -4.03
N ILE A 6 -26.42 -6.50 -2.90
CA ILE A 6 -25.80 -5.88 -1.72
C ILE A 6 -24.75 -6.85 -1.17
N GLY A 7 -23.52 -6.36 -1.02
CA GLY A 7 -22.38 -7.15 -0.51
C GLY A 7 -21.65 -7.96 -1.58
N PHE A 8 -22.12 -7.97 -2.83
CA PHE A 8 -21.36 -8.60 -3.92
C PHE A 8 -20.04 -7.86 -4.15
N PRO A 9 -18.90 -8.58 -4.28
CA PRO A 9 -17.61 -7.98 -4.62
C PRO A 9 -17.72 -7.20 -5.93
N ARG A 10 -17.15 -6.00 -5.97
CA ARG A 10 -17.17 -5.14 -7.17
C ARG A 10 -15.94 -5.33 -8.03
N HIS A 11 -14.76 -5.20 -7.44
CA HIS A 11 -13.46 -5.37 -8.09
C HIS A 11 -12.39 -5.57 -7.04
N LEU A 12 -11.28 -6.21 -7.42
CA LEU A 12 -10.08 -6.27 -6.60
C LEU A 12 -9.42 -4.88 -6.59
N SER A 13 -9.15 -4.34 -5.42
CA SER A 13 -8.52 -3.03 -5.23
C SER A 13 -7.17 -3.19 -4.56
N GLN A 14 -6.22 -2.34 -4.93
CA GLN A 14 -4.89 -2.33 -4.31
C GLN A 14 -4.93 -1.54 -3.00
N HIS A 15 -4.35 -2.07 -1.92
CA HIS A 15 -4.18 -1.32 -0.67
C HIS A 15 -3.00 -0.34 -0.82
N PRO A 16 -3.23 0.99 -0.84
CA PRO A 16 -2.15 1.94 -1.01
C PRO A 16 -1.17 1.86 0.17
N GLY A 17 0.10 1.56 -0.12
CA GLY A 17 1.13 1.45 0.90
C GLY A 17 1.22 0.10 1.59
N GLY A 18 0.32 -0.86 1.32
CA GLY A 18 0.41 -2.21 1.88
C GLY A 18 1.46 -3.06 1.19
N PHE A 19 2.37 -3.62 1.98
CA PHE A 19 3.37 -4.57 1.52
C PHE A 19 3.31 -5.85 2.37
N VAL A 20 3.53 -6.98 1.71
CA VAL A 20 3.62 -8.29 2.34
C VAL A 20 5.02 -8.83 2.12
N ILE A 21 5.62 -9.36 3.18
CA ILE A 21 6.96 -9.93 3.17
C ILE A 21 6.84 -11.39 3.59
N SER A 22 7.47 -12.26 2.81
CA SER A 22 7.51 -13.70 3.01
C SER A 22 8.96 -14.19 2.88
N GLU A 23 9.31 -15.24 3.61
CA GLU A 23 10.61 -15.90 3.51
C GLU A 23 10.76 -16.65 2.17
N GLN A 24 9.66 -17.23 1.69
CA GLN A 24 9.58 -17.91 0.39
C GLN A 24 8.90 -17.03 -0.66
N PRO A 25 9.12 -17.28 -1.96
CA PRO A 25 8.43 -16.56 -3.03
C PRO A 25 6.91 -16.56 -2.82
N LEU A 26 6.26 -15.40 -2.96
CA LEU A 26 4.83 -15.27 -2.65
C LEU A 26 3.93 -16.12 -3.56
N ASP A 27 4.35 -16.37 -4.80
CA ASP A 27 3.62 -17.19 -5.78
C ASP A 27 3.55 -18.67 -5.41
N THR A 28 4.38 -19.15 -4.46
CA THR A 28 4.25 -20.50 -3.91
C THR A 28 3.20 -20.60 -2.80
N LEU A 29 2.71 -19.47 -2.29
CA LEU A 29 1.76 -19.39 -1.18
C LEU A 29 0.39 -18.87 -1.61
N VAL A 30 0.36 -17.82 -2.43
CA VAL A 30 -0.84 -17.10 -2.85
C VAL A 30 -0.72 -16.69 -4.32
N PRO A 31 -1.81 -16.72 -5.11
CA PRO A 31 -1.79 -16.19 -6.47
C PRO A 31 -1.32 -14.74 -6.51
N VAL A 32 -0.32 -14.48 -7.36
CA VAL A 32 0.25 -13.16 -7.62
C VAL A 32 -0.17 -12.71 -9.01
N GLU A 33 -0.62 -11.47 -9.13
CA GLU A 33 -0.95 -10.85 -10.41
C GLU A 33 -0.25 -9.50 -10.57
N ASN A 34 -0.12 -9.05 -11.82
CA ASN A 34 0.40 -7.72 -12.11
C ASN A 34 -0.58 -6.67 -11.62
N ALA A 35 -0.08 -5.68 -10.90
CA ALA A 35 -0.87 -4.53 -10.49
C ALA A 35 -1.19 -3.63 -11.69
N ALA A 36 -2.17 -2.74 -11.53
CA ALA A 36 -2.48 -1.72 -12.53
C ALA A 36 -1.32 -0.73 -12.80
N MET A 37 -0.38 -0.61 -11.86
CA MET A 37 0.83 0.19 -12.03
C MET A 37 1.98 -0.71 -12.50
N ASP A 38 2.70 -0.26 -13.53
CA ASP A 38 3.82 -1.01 -14.10
C ASP A 38 4.92 -1.31 -13.07
N GLY A 39 5.54 -2.48 -13.19
CA GLY A 39 6.57 -2.97 -12.28
C GLY A 39 6.09 -3.30 -10.86
N ARG A 40 4.78 -3.46 -10.63
CA ARG A 40 4.22 -3.87 -9.34
C ARG A 40 3.37 -5.11 -9.47
N THR A 41 3.33 -5.88 -8.39
CA THR A 41 2.47 -7.06 -8.24
C THR A 41 1.56 -6.91 -7.02
N ILE A 42 0.45 -7.62 -7.04
CA ILE A 42 -0.47 -7.76 -5.90
C ILE A 42 -0.81 -9.22 -5.65
N ILE A 43 -1.18 -9.52 -4.43
CA ILE A 43 -1.75 -10.82 -4.02
C ILE A 43 -3.27 -10.69 -3.89
N GLN A 44 -3.99 -11.80 -4.02
CA GLN A 44 -5.45 -11.79 -3.98
C GLN A 44 -6.05 -11.87 -2.56
N TRP A 45 -5.23 -12.23 -1.57
CA TRP A 45 -5.64 -12.32 -0.16
C TRP A 45 -5.79 -10.95 0.49
N ASP A 46 -6.77 -10.84 1.38
CA ASP A 46 -7.01 -9.63 2.15
C ASP A 46 -6.23 -9.62 3.48
N LYS A 47 -6.50 -8.63 4.33
CA LYS A 47 -5.80 -8.46 5.61
C LYS A 47 -6.03 -9.66 6.55
N ASP A 48 -7.25 -10.18 6.59
CA ASP A 48 -7.63 -11.20 7.56
C ASP A 48 -7.09 -12.57 7.13
N ASP A 49 -7.02 -12.82 5.82
CA ASP A 49 -6.30 -13.97 5.25
C ASP A 49 -4.81 -13.94 5.63
N LEU A 50 -4.14 -12.78 5.49
CA LEU A 50 -2.72 -12.60 5.84
C LEU A 50 -2.45 -12.87 7.33
N ASP A 51 -3.33 -12.37 8.19
CA ASP A 51 -3.23 -12.58 9.63
C ASP A 51 -3.42 -14.07 9.99
N ALA A 52 -4.31 -14.78 9.30
CA ALA A 52 -4.57 -16.20 9.54
C ALA A 52 -3.38 -17.11 9.19
N VAL A 53 -2.59 -16.75 8.18
CA VAL A 53 -1.38 -17.49 7.78
C VAL A 53 -0.10 -16.98 8.46
N GLY A 54 -0.19 -15.91 9.24
CA GLY A 54 0.94 -15.33 9.96
C GLY A 54 1.97 -14.65 9.04
N LEU A 55 1.54 -14.11 7.90
CA LEU A 55 2.43 -13.37 7.00
C LEU A 55 2.74 -11.97 7.53
N LEU A 56 3.98 -11.51 7.32
CA LEU A 56 4.38 -10.18 7.76
C LEU A 56 3.79 -9.12 6.82
N LYS A 57 2.94 -8.25 7.38
CA LYS A 57 2.38 -7.07 6.70
C LYS A 57 3.07 -5.80 7.20
N VAL A 58 3.44 -4.92 6.27
CA VAL A 58 3.98 -3.59 6.56
C VAL A 58 3.21 -2.53 5.76
N ASP A 59 2.77 -1.47 6.43
CA ASP A 59 2.13 -0.33 5.78
C ASP A 59 3.10 0.86 5.66
N ILE A 60 3.46 1.19 4.41
CA ILE A 60 4.28 2.35 4.06
C ILE A 60 3.35 3.51 3.69
N LEU A 61 3.17 4.43 4.65
CA LEU A 61 2.24 5.55 4.51
C LEU A 61 2.90 6.75 3.83
N ALA A 62 2.36 7.17 2.69
CA ALA A 62 2.74 8.42 2.03
C ALA A 62 1.98 9.60 2.64
N LEU A 63 2.45 10.12 3.78
CA LEU A 63 1.83 11.25 4.47
C LEU A 63 2.17 12.58 3.77
N GLY A 64 1.19 13.20 3.12
CA GLY A 64 1.36 14.49 2.41
C GLY A 64 1.92 15.61 3.28
N MET A 65 1.62 15.59 4.59
CA MET A 65 2.14 16.56 5.55
C MET A 65 3.66 16.46 5.75
N LEU A 66 4.25 15.27 5.64
CA LEU A 66 5.71 15.12 5.70
C LEU A 66 6.38 15.78 4.48
N THR A 67 5.77 15.64 3.30
CA THR A 67 6.21 16.36 2.10
C THR A 67 6.04 17.87 2.25
N ALA A 68 4.95 18.33 2.85
CA ALA A 68 4.74 19.75 3.13
C ALA A 68 5.81 20.31 4.09
N LEU A 69 6.12 19.60 5.18
CA LEU A 69 7.17 19.99 6.12
C LEU A 69 8.54 20.06 5.45
N ARG A 70 8.91 19.05 4.64
CA ARG A 70 10.15 19.08 3.86
C ARG A 70 10.23 20.34 2.99
N ARG A 71 9.16 20.65 2.24
CA ARG A 71 9.11 21.85 1.40
C ARG A 71 9.21 23.14 2.21
N CYS A 72 8.62 23.19 3.41
CA CYS A 72 8.76 24.33 4.30
C CYS A 72 10.22 24.54 4.75
N PHE A 73 10.94 23.48 5.10
CA PHE A 73 12.37 23.58 5.44
C PHE A 73 13.22 24.01 4.24
N ASP A 74 12.93 23.49 3.05
CA ASP A 74 13.60 23.92 1.81
C ASP A 74 13.40 25.43 1.55
N LEU A 75 12.19 25.95 1.79
CA LEU A 75 11.89 27.38 1.68
C LEU A 75 12.64 28.21 2.72
N VAL A 76 12.69 27.77 3.99
CA VAL A 76 13.44 28.47 5.04
C VAL A 76 14.92 28.53 4.69
N ARG A 77 15.50 27.43 4.22
CA ARG A 77 16.89 27.38 3.77
C ARG A 77 17.12 28.35 2.62
N HIS A 78 16.24 28.37 1.62
CA HIS A 78 16.37 29.23 0.45
C HIS A 78 16.32 30.72 0.78
N TYR A 79 15.33 31.15 1.57
CA TYR A 79 15.09 32.58 1.83
C TYR A 79 15.85 33.14 3.03
N ARG A 80 16.23 32.30 3.99
CA ARG A 80 16.85 32.74 5.25
C ARG A 80 18.27 32.19 5.47
N GLY A 81 18.77 31.34 4.58
CA GLY A 81 20.10 30.73 4.70
C GLY A 81 20.27 29.87 5.96
N ARG A 82 19.17 29.48 6.61
CA ARG A 82 19.15 28.76 7.89
C ARG A 82 18.78 27.30 7.64
N GLU A 83 19.60 26.38 8.10
CA GLU A 83 19.28 24.95 8.15
C GLU A 83 18.63 24.63 9.50
N LEU A 84 17.50 23.93 9.47
CA LEU A 84 16.71 23.52 10.63
C LEU A 84 16.52 22.00 10.63
#